data_AF-A0A1D4PQR2-F1
#
_entry.id   AF-A0A1D4PQR2-F1
#
_cell.length_a   1.000
_cell.length_b   1.000
_cell.length_c   1.000
_cell.angle_alpha   90.00
_cell.angle_beta   90.00
_cell.angle_gamma   90.00
#
_symmetry.space_group_name_H-M   'P 1'
#
loop_
_entity.id
_entity.type
_entity.pdbx_description
1 polymer ?
#
loop_
_entity_poly.entity_id
_entity_poly.type
_entity_poly.pdbx_seq_one_letter_code
_entity_poly.pdbx_strand_id
1 'polypeptide(L)' 'MDAIKEINQKTNKVFELETAYSISKNSGLPRQTVTDLMTGKSDIKKQNSLQ' A
#
# COMPACT_ATOMS: atom_id res chain seq x y z
N MET A 1 14.95 4.37 9.92
CA MET A 1 14.72 4.29 8.46
C MET A 1 14.48 2.85 8.00
N ASP A 2 15.11 1.86 8.64
CA ASP A 2 15.00 0.46 8.19
C ASP A 2 13.62 -0.18 8.37
N ALA A 3 12.92 0.11 9.47
CA ALA A 3 11.58 -0.44 9.71
C ALA A 3 10.56 -0.04 8.63
N ILE A 4 10.61 1.20 8.13
CA ILE A 4 9.71 1.66 7.05
C ILE A 4 10.03 0.92 5.75
N LYS A 5 11.31 0.74 5.44
CA LYS A 5 11.75 -0.02 4.26
C LYS A 5 11.29 -1.48 4.34
N GLU A 6 11.41 -2.10 5.52
CA GLU A 6 10.94 -3.47 5.75
C GLU A 6 9.42 -3.59 5.60
N ILE A 7 8.65 -2.63 6.14
CA ILE A 7 7.19 -2.58 5.97
C ILE A 7 6.85 -2.49 4.49
N ASN A 8 7.47 -1.58 3.73
CA ASN A 8 7.22 -1.43 2.30
C ASN A 8 7.55 -2.72 1.52
N GLN A 9 8.66 -3.38 1.85
CA GLN A 9 9.02 -4.65 1.20
C GLN A 9 8.01 -5.76 1.50
N LYS A 10 7.55 -5.89 2.75
CA LYS A 10 6.54 -6.91 3.11
C LYS A 10 5.19 -6.61 2.46
N THR A 11 4.76 -5.35 2.47
CA THR A 11 3.52 -4.92 1.82
C THR A 11 3.54 -5.19 0.32
N ASN A 12 4.64 -4.85 -0.37
CA ASN A 12 4.77 -5.09 -1.81
C ASN A 12 4.71 -6.58 -2.15
N LYS A 13 5.35 -7.45 -1.36
CA LYS A 13 5.25 -8.90 -1.53
C LYS A 13 3.82 -9.40 -1.41
N VAL A 14 3.04 -8.88 -0.47
CA VAL A 14 1.62 -9.24 -0.34
C VAL A 14 0.83 -8.79 -1.57
N PHE A 15 1.11 -7.60 -2.09
CA PHE A 15 0.44 -7.08 -3.29
C PHE A 15 0.77 -7.84 -4.58
N GLU A 16 1.95 -8.47 -4.67
CA GLU A 16 2.32 -9.31 -5.81
C GLU A 16 1.69 -10.72 -5.77
N LEU A 17 1.45 -11.25 -4.57
CA LEU A 17 0.98 -12.62 -4.37
C LEU A 17 -0.54 -12.73 -4.26
N GLU A 18 -1.20 -11.69 -3.78
CA GLU A 18 -2.62 -11.73 -3.42
C GLU A 18 -3.46 -10.73 -4.22
N THR A 19 -4.75 -11.04 -4.32
CA THR A 19 -5.71 -10.10 -4.92
C THR A 19 -6.17 -9.06 -3.90
N ALA A 20 -6.57 -7.87 -4.36
CA ALA A 20 -7.17 -6.84 -3.51
C ALA A 20 -8.37 -7.35 -2.69
N TYR A 21 -9.12 -8.33 -3.22
CA TYR A 21 -10.22 -8.97 -2.51
C TYR A 21 -9.71 -9.87 -1.36
N SER A 22 -8.75 -10.76 -1.62
CA SER A 22 -8.16 -11.64 -0.60
C SER A 22 -7.58 -10.83 0.55
N ILE A 23 -6.83 -9.78 0.23
CA ILE A 23 -6.22 -8.88 1.22
C ILE A 23 -7.30 -8.17 2.02
N SER A 24 -8.32 -7.61 1.39
CA SER A 24 -9.43 -6.94 2.06
C SER A 24 -10.16 -7.87 3.04
N LYS A 25 -10.47 -9.10 2.59
CA LYS A 25 -11.14 -10.12 3.41
C LYS A 25 -10.31 -10.51 4.64
N ASN A 26 -8.99 -10.62 4.50
CA ASN A 26 -8.10 -11.08 5.57
C ASN A 26 -7.60 -9.96 6.49
N SER A 27 -7.56 -8.71 6.04
CA SER A 27 -7.07 -7.56 6.82
C SER A 27 -8.17 -6.73 7.48
N GLY A 28 -9.42 -6.87 7.04
CA GLY A 28 -10.53 -6.00 7.45
C GLY A 28 -10.49 -4.61 6.81
N LEU A 29 -9.52 -4.34 5.92
CA LEU A 29 -9.47 -3.09 5.17
C LEU A 29 -10.50 -3.11 4.04
N PRO A 30 -11.15 -1.98 3.73
CA PRO A 30 -12.01 -1.87 2.55
C PRO A 30 -11.25 -2.22 1.27
N ARG A 31 -11.87 -2.99 0.39
CA ARG A 31 -11.26 -3.39 -0.90
C ARG A 31 -10.80 -2.19 -1.72
N GLN A 32 -11.53 -1.09 -1.66
CA GLN A 32 -11.14 0.15 -2.36
C GLN A 32 -9.84 0.71 -1.79
N THR A 33 -9.69 0.77 -0.46
CA THR A 33 -8.45 1.19 0.20
C THR A 33 -7.26 0.31 -0.20
N VAL A 34 -7.43 -1.01 -0.24
CA VAL A 34 -6.38 -1.93 -0.71
C VAL A 34 -6.04 -1.67 -2.18
N THR A 35 -7.05 -1.44 -3.03
CA THR A 35 -6.86 -1.15 -4.46
C THR A 35 -6.08 0.15 -4.66
N ASP A 36 -6.39 1.19 -3.88
CA ASP A 36 -5.72 2.49 -3.97
C ASP A 36 -4.25 2.39 -3.52
N LEU A 37 -3.96 1.55 -2.51
CA LEU A 37 -2.60 1.22 -2.08
C LEU A 37 -1.82 0.45 -3.16
N MET A 38 -2.41 -0.58 -3.76
CA MET A 38 -1.77 -1.40 -4.80
C MET A 38 -1.48 -0.61 -6.08
N THR A 39 -2.36 0.34 -6.42
CA THR A 39 -2.22 1.16 -7.64
C THR A 39 -1.35 2.40 -7.45
N GLY A 40 -0.77 2.60 -6.25
CA GLY A 40 0.05 3.77 -5.95
C GLY A 40 -0.74 5.09 -5.89
N LYS A 41 -2.07 5.05 -5.89
CA LYS A 41 -2.91 6.25 -5.69
C LYS A 41 -2.80 6.80 -4.28
N SER A 42 -2.32 5.98 -3.35
CA SER A 42 -1.99 6.37 -1.98
C SER A 42 -0.63 7.05 -1.83
N ASP A 43 0.17 7.18 -2.91
CA ASP A 43 1.41 7.94 -2.85
C ASP A 43 1.06 9.40 -2.61
N ILE A 44 0.99 9.77 -1.33
CA ILE A 44 1.15 11.13 -0.88
C ILE A 44 2.61 11.45 -1.20
N LYS A 45 2.87 11.78 -2.47
CA LYS A 45 4.04 12.57 -2.83
C LYS A 45 3.89 13.78 -1.93
N LYS A 46 4.73 13.86 -0.89
CA LYS A 46 4.90 15.07 -0.10
C LYS A 46 5.08 16.14 -1.16
N GLN A 47 4.06 16.95 -1.41
CA GLN A 47 4.23 18.12 -2.24
C GLN A 47 5.26 18.91 -1.45
N ASN A 48 6.52 18.81 -1.83
CA ASN A 48 7.43 19.92 -1.68
C ASN A 48 6.82 20.99 -2.58
N SER A 49 5.75 21.61 -2.09
CA SER A 49 5.26 22.88 -2.58
C SER A 49 6.47 23.79 -2.50
N LEU A 50 6.93 24.10 -3.71
CA LEU A 50 7.97 25.03 -4.09
C LEU A 50 8.22 26.16 -3.08
N GLN A 51 9.51 26.42 -2.88
CA GLN A 51 10.14 27.67 -2.40
C GLN A 51 10.22 27.92 -0.90
#